data_AF-A0A9D2GM24-F1
#
_entry.id   AF-A0A9D2GM24-F1
#
_cell.length_a   1.000
_cell.length_b   1.000
_cell.length_c   1.000
_cell.angle_alpha   90.00
_cell.angle_beta   90.00
_cell.angle_gamma   90.00
#
_symmetry.space_group_name_H-M   'P 1'
#
loop_
_entity.id
_entity.type
_entity.pdbx_description
1 polymer ?
#
loop_
_entity_poly.entity_id
_entity_poly.type
_entity_poly.pdbx_seq_one_letter_code
_entity_poly.pdbx_strand_id
1 'polypeptide(L)'
;KVYISFAPERNIHPGDIVIFYRNGVPGNAGYTAVLTSVAIVEEATSDFRSKEEYMRQVQNRSVFTNDELEQFWRKHQGNQIVLKFIFVKSLIKRPILKFLWDTDVIAFPGGPRPFTRITDEQFNMILNEAQTDLSRYWR
;
A
#
# COMPACT_ATOMS: atom_id res chain seq x y z
N LYS A 1 7.72 5.91 -7.52
CA LYS A 1 8.57 5.38 -6.43
C LYS A 1 8.45 3.86 -6.43
N VAL A 2 9.53 3.14 -6.13
CA VAL A 2 9.48 1.69 -5.91
C VAL A 2 9.18 1.41 -4.44
N TYR A 3 8.27 0.46 -4.21
CA TYR A 3 7.92 -0.04 -2.90
C TYR A 3 8.25 -1.53 -2.85
N ILE A 4 8.73 -1.98 -1.70
CA ILE A 4 9.07 -3.38 -1.46
C ILE A 4 8.18 -3.87 -0.32
N SER A 5 7.50 -4.99 -0.53
CA SER A 5 6.73 -5.66 0.51
C SER A 5 7.21 -7.09 0.68
N PHE A 6 7.20 -7.55 1.93
CA PHE A 6 7.54 -8.91 2.33
C PHE A 6 6.31 -9.68 2.81
N ALA A 7 5.12 -9.10 2.66
CA ALA A 7 3.88 -9.80 2.98
C ALA A 7 3.77 -11.09 2.16
N PRO A 8 3.19 -12.18 2.68
CA PRO A 8 2.96 -13.38 1.89
C PRO A 8 1.87 -13.20 0.83
N GLU A 9 0.98 -12.22 1.02
CA GLU A 9 -0.08 -11.90 0.06
C GLU A 9 0.52 -11.41 -1.27
N ARG A 10 -0.01 -11.96 -2.36
CA ARG A 10 0.44 -11.73 -3.75
C ARG A 10 -0.70 -11.34 -4.68
N ASN A 11 -1.94 -11.31 -4.17
CA ASN A 11 -3.12 -10.90 -4.91
C ASN A 11 -3.16 -9.37 -5.07
N ILE A 12 -2.22 -8.83 -5.85
CA ILE A 12 -2.17 -7.43 -6.28
C ILE A 12 -1.64 -7.39 -7.71
N HIS A 13 -2.38 -6.72 -8.59
CA HIS A 13 -2.13 -6.76 -10.03
C HIS A 13 -2.05 -5.35 -10.62
N PRO A 14 -1.33 -5.15 -11.74
CA PRO A 14 -1.40 -3.91 -12.50
C PRO A 14 -2.85 -3.50 -12.78
N GLY A 15 -3.17 -2.24 -12.52
CA GLY A 15 -4.53 -1.69 -12.62
C GLY A 15 -5.34 -1.69 -11.32
N ASP A 16 -4.93 -2.45 -10.29
CA ASP A 16 -5.60 -2.39 -8.97
C ASP A 16 -5.51 -0.98 -8.38
N ILE A 17 -6.62 -0.50 -7.79
CA ILE A 17 -6.66 0.75 -7.02
C ILE A 17 -6.24 0.43 -5.58
N VAL A 18 -5.34 1.23 -5.03
CA VAL A 18 -4.84 1.08 -3.66
C VAL A 18 -4.99 2.37 -2.87
N ILE A 19 -5.25 2.21 -1.57
CA ILE A 19 -5.20 3.31 -0.59
C ILE A 19 -3.99 3.09 0.32
N PHE A 20 -3.16 4.12 0.44
CA PHE A 20 -2.03 4.09 1.37
C PHE A 20 -2.52 4.32 2.80
N TYR A 21 -2.10 3.42 3.68
CA TYR A 21 -2.30 3.49 5.13
C TYR A 21 -0.97 3.76 5.82
N ARG A 22 -0.97 4.70 6.77
CA ARG A 22 0.18 5.01 7.62
C ARG A 22 -0.13 4.56 9.04
N ASN A 23 0.73 3.70 9.57
CA ASN A 23 0.66 3.26 10.97
C ASN A 23 0.68 4.46 11.93
N GLY A 24 -0.08 4.32 13.01
CA GLY A 24 -0.14 5.27 14.11
C GLY A 24 0.83 4.91 15.23
N VAL A 25 0.74 5.68 16.31
CA VAL A 25 1.50 5.44 17.54
C VAL A 25 0.95 4.20 18.24
N PRO A 26 1.79 3.22 18.63
CA PRO A 26 1.36 2.07 19.41
C PRO A 26 0.57 2.48 20.66
N GLY A 27 -0.53 1.79 20.96
CA GLY A 27 -1.42 2.13 22.08
C GLY A 27 -2.43 3.26 21.79
N ASN A 28 -2.24 4.06 20.73
CA ASN A 28 -3.18 5.10 20.32
C ASN A 28 -3.44 5.10 18.79
N ALA A 29 -3.25 3.93 18.15
CA ALA A 29 -3.32 3.80 16.70
C ALA A 29 -4.71 4.14 16.14
N GLY A 30 -5.79 3.90 16.91
CA GLY A 30 -7.16 4.23 16.51
C GLY A 30 -7.35 5.70 16.07
N TYR A 31 -6.60 6.62 16.66
CA TYR A 31 -6.71 8.07 16.38
C TYR A 31 -5.52 8.65 15.62
N THR A 32 -4.40 7.92 15.55
CA THR A 32 -3.14 8.42 14.98
C THR A 32 -2.76 7.74 13.66
N ALA A 33 -3.26 6.52 13.43
CA ALA A 33 -3.11 5.83 12.17
C ALA A 33 -4.14 6.32 11.17
N VAL A 34 -3.76 6.49 9.91
CA VAL A 34 -4.56 7.21 8.92
C VAL A 34 -4.43 6.65 7.51
N LEU A 35 -5.51 6.76 6.73
CA LEU A 35 -5.46 6.68 5.27
C LEU A 35 -4.97 8.01 4.69
N THR A 36 -4.14 7.97 3.65
CA THR A 36 -3.40 9.18 3.19
C THR A 36 -3.62 9.52 1.72
N SER A 37 -3.60 8.55 0.82
CA SER A 37 -3.65 8.81 -0.62
C SER A 37 -4.12 7.59 -1.41
N VAL A 38 -4.67 7.85 -2.60
CA VAL A 38 -5.05 6.84 -3.59
C VAL A 38 -3.99 6.75 -4.67
N ALA A 39 -3.71 5.54 -5.13
CA ALA A 39 -2.84 5.25 -6.25
C ALA A 39 -3.35 4.05 -7.06
N ILE A 40 -2.79 3.85 -8.24
CA ILE A 40 -3.04 2.69 -9.10
C ILE A 40 -1.75 1.89 -9.18
N VAL A 41 -1.83 0.56 -9.14
CA VAL A 41 -0.68 -0.33 -9.36
C VAL A 41 -0.25 -0.24 -10.82
N GLU A 42 0.99 0.19 -11.04
CA GLU A 42 1.63 0.21 -12.35
C GLU A 42 2.24 -1.16 -12.65
N GLU A 43 3.00 -1.69 -11.69
CA GLU A 43 3.70 -2.96 -11.79
C GLU A 43 3.71 -3.65 -10.42
N ALA A 44 3.59 -4.97 -10.44
CA ALA A 44 3.71 -5.84 -9.28
C ALA A 44 4.52 -7.08 -9.68
N THR A 45 5.77 -7.15 -9.23
CA THR A 45 6.72 -8.19 -9.64
C THR A 45 7.19 -8.97 -8.43
N SER A 46 7.05 -10.30 -8.49
CA SER A 46 7.52 -11.25 -7.47
C SER A 46 8.34 -12.36 -8.13
N ASP A 47 8.73 -13.36 -7.33
CA ASP A 47 9.34 -14.63 -7.81
C ASP A 47 10.64 -14.44 -8.58
N PHE A 48 11.46 -13.50 -8.10
CA PHE A 48 12.79 -13.20 -8.64
C PHE A 48 13.68 -14.44 -8.63
N ARG A 49 14.23 -14.79 -9.79
CA ARG A 49 15.10 -15.97 -9.96
C ARG A 49 16.55 -15.69 -9.59
N SER A 50 16.95 -14.42 -9.55
CA SER A 50 18.31 -14.02 -9.21
C SER A 50 18.37 -12.64 -8.57
N LYS A 51 19.48 -12.36 -7.86
CA LYS A 51 19.74 -11.04 -7.27
C LYS A 51 19.77 -9.97 -8.36
N GLU A 52 20.35 -10.28 -9.52
CA GLU A 52 20.49 -9.36 -10.65
C GLU A 52 19.13 -8.99 -11.25
N GLU A 53 18.18 -9.94 -11.30
CA GLU A 53 16.80 -9.65 -11.71
C GLU A 53 16.13 -8.68 -10.74
N TYR A 54 16.19 -8.97 -9.44
CA TYR A 54 15.65 -8.09 -8.40
C TYR A 54 16.29 -6.70 -8.43
N MET A 55 17.63 -6.61 -8.49
CA MET A 55 18.37 -5.35 -8.50
C MET A 55 17.99 -4.49 -9.72
N ARG A 56 17.83 -5.10 -10.90
CA ARG A 56 17.36 -4.37 -12.10
C ARG A 56 15.97 -3.75 -11.91
N GLN A 57 15.09 -4.40 -11.16
CA GLN A 57 13.74 -3.86 -10.90
C GLN A 57 13.74 -2.68 -9.91
N VAL A 58 14.67 -2.66 -8.96
CA VAL A 58 14.69 -1.64 -7.88
C VAL A 58 15.65 -0.47 -8.14
N GLN A 59 16.74 -0.67 -8.89
CA GLN A 59 17.90 0.25 -8.95
C GLN A 59 17.59 1.67 -9.43
N ASN A 60 16.57 1.89 -10.26
CA ASN A 60 16.34 3.21 -10.88
C ASN A 60 15.32 4.09 -10.15
N ARG A 61 14.57 3.57 -9.17
CA ARG A 61 13.40 4.28 -8.59
C ARG A 61 13.15 3.97 -7.10
N SER A 62 14.10 3.32 -6.44
CA SER A 62 14.04 2.96 -5.02
C SER A 62 14.40 4.15 -4.12
N VAL A 63 13.71 4.25 -2.98
CA VAL A 63 14.09 5.15 -1.88
C VAL A 63 15.14 4.52 -0.95
N PHE A 64 15.44 3.24 -1.17
CA PHE A 64 16.44 2.46 -0.44
C PHE A 64 17.80 2.54 -1.12
N THR A 65 18.84 2.59 -0.31
CA THR A 65 20.24 2.44 -0.72
C THR A 65 20.53 1.05 -1.28
N ASN A 66 21.61 0.91 -2.07
CA ASN A 66 22.01 -0.40 -2.58
C ASN A 66 22.24 -1.41 -1.45
N ASP A 67 22.90 -1.00 -0.35
CA ASP A 67 23.16 -1.89 0.78
C ASP A 67 21.88 -2.40 1.45
N GLU A 68 20.87 -1.55 1.61
CA GLU A 68 19.55 -1.98 2.12
C GLU A 68 18.88 -2.97 1.17
N LEU A 69 18.92 -2.70 -0.13
CA LEU A 69 18.36 -3.60 -1.15
C LEU A 69 19.05 -4.97 -1.14
N GLU A 70 20.37 -4.99 -0.96
CA GLU A 70 21.14 -6.23 -0.81
C GLU A 70 20.79 -6.98 0.48
N GLN A 71 20.62 -6.26 1.59
CA GLN A 71 20.19 -6.85 2.86
C GLN A 71 18.80 -7.47 2.74
N PHE A 72 17.86 -6.80 2.07
CA PHE A 72 16.54 -7.36 1.80
C PHE A 72 16.62 -8.65 1.01
N TRP A 73 17.42 -8.68 -0.07
CA TRP A 73 17.65 -9.90 -0.84
C TRP A 73 18.22 -11.03 0.02
N ARG A 74 19.26 -10.76 0.83
CA ARG A 74 19.89 -11.79 1.68
C ARG A 74 18.93 -12.35 2.71
N LYS A 75 18.08 -11.51 3.30
CA LYS A 75 17.16 -11.88 4.37
C LYS A 75 15.93 -12.64 3.86
N HIS A 76 15.42 -12.27 2.70
CA HIS A 76 14.15 -12.79 2.17
C HIS A 76 14.32 -13.70 0.95
N GLN A 77 15.53 -13.83 0.42
CA GLN A 77 15.92 -14.75 -0.66
C GLN A 77 15.03 -14.69 -1.90
N GLY A 78 14.59 -13.49 -2.27
CA GLY A 78 13.72 -13.28 -3.44
C GLY A 78 12.23 -13.39 -3.15
N ASN A 79 11.82 -13.77 -1.93
CA ASN A 79 10.42 -13.78 -1.50
C ASN A 79 9.92 -12.38 -1.09
N GLN A 80 10.15 -11.40 -1.97
CA GLN A 80 9.61 -10.05 -1.86
C GLN A 80 8.82 -9.71 -3.12
N ILE A 81 7.88 -8.78 -2.97
CA ILE A 81 7.18 -8.17 -4.09
C ILE A 81 7.69 -6.73 -4.26
N VAL A 82 8.04 -6.38 -5.49
CA VAL A 82 8.42 -5.04 -5.91
C VAL A 82 7.21 -4.41 -6.60
N LEU A 83 6.80 -3.25 -6.11
CA LEU A 83 5.62 -2.55 -6.59
C LEU A 83 6.00 -1.16 -7.11
N LYS A 84 5.35 -0.77 -8.19
CA LYS A 84 5.32 0.61 -8.67
C LYS A 84 3.88 1.08 -8.72
N PHE A 85 3.67 2.34 -8.36
CA PHE A 85 2.35 2.93 -8.34
C PHE A 85 2.32 4.25 -9.10
N ILE A 86 1.23 4.49 -9.81
CA ILE A 86 0.85 5.78 -10.35
C ILE A 86 0.05 6.50 -9.28
N PHE A 87 0.58 7.61 -8.78
CA PHE A 87 -0.12 8.44 -7.80
C PHE A 87 -1.35 9.09 -8.44
N VAL A 88 -2.50 8.97 -7.77
CA VAL A 88 -3.76 9.59 -8.21
C VAL A 88 -3.97 10.89 -7.45
N LYS A 89 -4.17 10.80 -6.13
CA LYS A 89 -4.54 11.96 -5.30
C LYS A 89 -4.32 11.69 -3.81
N SER A 90 -3.92 12.73 -3.09
CA SER A 90 -3.93 12.74 -1.61
C SER A 90 -5.35 12.95 -1.10
N LEU A 91 -5.74 12.20 -0.07
CA LEU A 91 -7.03 12.39 0.59
C LEU A 91 -7.07 13.77 1.29
N ILE A 92 -8.17 14.50 1.13
CA ILE A 92 -8.36 15.86 1.69
C ILE A 92 -8.44 15.79 3.22
N LYS A 93 -9.37 15.00 3.74
CA LYS A 93 -9.35 14.52 5.12
C LYS A 93 -8.66 13.17 5.17
N ARG A 94 -8.07 12.85 6.33
CA ARG A 94 -7.35 11.60 6.55
C ARG A 94 -8.19 10.72 7.49
N PRO A 95 -9.03 9.81 6.97
CA PRO A 95 -9.78 8.88 7.80
C PRO A 95 -8.85 8.14 8.75
N ILE A 96 -9.19 8.13 10.04
CA ILE A 96 -8.42 7.46 11.09
C ILE A 96 -8.78 5.97 11.17
N LEU A 97 -7.92 5.15 11.76
CA LEU A 97 -8.20 3.72 11.93
C LEU A 97 -9.50 3.45 12.71
N LYS A 98 -9.87 4.31 13.67
CA LYS A 98 -11.15 4.20 14.37
C LYS A 98 -12.36 4.27 13.44
N PHE A 99 -12.33 5.12 12.40
CA PHE A 99 -13.40 5.15 11.40
C PHE A 99 -13.52 3.79 10.69
N LEU A 100 -12.40 3.14 10.38
CA LEU A 100 -12.40 1.81 9.73
C LEU A 100 -12.95 0.72 10.65
N TRP A 101 -12.77 0.84 11.97
CA TRP A 101 -13.40 -0.04 12.95
C TRP A 101 -14.90 0.22 13.07
N ASP A 102 -15.28 1.49 13.20
CA ASP A 102 -16.68 1.89 13.40
C ASP A 102 -17.57 1.60 12.18
N THR A 103 -16.96 1.34 11.01
CA THR A 103 -17.65 1.02 9.74
C THR A 103 -17.41 -0.41 9.26
N ASP A 104 -16.82 -1.27 10.11
CA ASP A 104 -16.50 -2.68 9.80
C ASP A 104 -15.68 -2.89 8.52
N VAL A 105 -14.92 -1.88 8.10
CA VAL A 105 -13.94 -2.01 7.00
C VAL A 105 -12.74 -2.82 7.46
N ILE A 106 -12.33 -2.64 8.72
CA ILE A 106 -11.25 -3.39 9.36
C ILE A 106 -11.75 -3.89 10.72
N ALA A 107 -11.47 -5.15 11.04
CA ALA A 107 -11.84 -5.70 12.34
C ALA A 107 -11.01 -5.09 13.49
N PHE A 108 -11.68 -4.66 14.55
CA PHE A 108 -11.03 -4.27 15.81
C PHE A 108 -10.40 -5.51 16.50
N PRO A 109 -9.23 -5.39 17.16
CA PRO A 109 -8.37 -4.21 17.33
C PRO A 109 -7.27 -4.08 16.26
N GLY A 110 -7.44 -4.73 15.10
CA GLY A 110 -6.42 -4.83 14.06
C GLY A 110 -6.24 -3.55 13.24
N GLY A 111 -5.21 -3.54 12.40
CA GLY A 111 -5.03 -2.59 11.31
C GLY A 111 -4.93 -3.32 9.97
N PRO A 112 -5.12 -2.63 8.84
CA PRO A 112 -5.00 -3.25 7.53
C PRO A 112 -3.59 -3.85 7.34
N ARG A 113 -3.56 -5.07 6.83
CA ARG A 113 -2.34 -5.72 6.35
C ARG A 113 -2.07 -5.30 4.89
N PRO A 114 -0.83 -5.43 4.39
CA PRO A 114 -0.57 -5.19 2.98
C PRO A 114 -1.56 -5.95 2.09
N PHE A 115 -2.15 -5.23 1.14
CA PHE A 115 -3.15 -5.75 0.19
C PHE A 115 -4.44 -6.26 0.82
N THR A 116 -4.83 -5.74 1.99
CA THR A 116 -6.19 -5.95 2.53
C THR A 116 -7.21 -5.49 1.50
N ARG A 117 -8.06 -6.42 1.04
CA ARG A 117 -9.13 -6.14 0.09
C ARG A 117 -10.28 -5.44 0.80
N ILE A 118 -10.91 -4.51 0.09
CA ILE A 118 -12.13 -3.81 0.50
C ILE A 118 -13.12 -3.87 -0.66
N THR A 119 -14.41 -3.73 -0.37
CA THR A 119 -15.45 -3.67 -1.41
C THR A 119 -15.56 -2.27 -2.02
N ASP A 120 -16.28 -2.15 -3.13
CA ASP A 120 -16.54 -0.85 -3.77
C ASP A 120 -17.36 0.07 -2.85
N GLU A 121 -18.28 -0.48 -2.07
CA GLU A 121 -19.04 0.27 -1.06
C GLU A 121 -18.10 0.82 0.01
N GLN A 122 -17.17 0.00 0.51
CA GLN A 122 -16.18 0.42 1.51
C GLN A 122 -15.22 1.47 0.94
N PHE A 123 -14.81 1.32 -0.31
CA PHE A 123 -14.00 2.32 -1.01
C PHE A 123 -14.74 3.66 -1.10
N ASN A 124 -16.01 3.65 -1.50
CA ASN A 124 -16.84 4.86 -1.56
C ASN A 124 -17.08 5.48 -0.19
N MET A 125 -17.31 4.68 0.86
CA MET A 125 -17.43 5.17 2.24
C MET A 125 -16.14 5.89 2.67
N ILE A 126 -14.97 5.34 2.37
CA ILE A 126 -13.68 5.97 2.67
C ILE A 126 -13.53 7.30 1.92
N LEU A 127 -13.88 7.36 0.63
CA LEU A 127 -13.78 8.60 -0.15
C LEU A 127 -14.71 9.69 0.38
N ASN A 128 -15.91 9.32 0.81
CA ASN A 128 -16.88 10.25 1.42
C ASN A 128 -16.35 10.80 2.75
N GLU A 129 -15.84 9.95 3.65
CA GLU A 129 -15.22 10.39 4.91
C GLU A 129 -13.99 11.27 4.66
N ALA A 130 -13.18 10.89 3.67
CA ALA A 130 -12.03 11.66 3.23
C ALA A 130 -12.40 12.98 2.51
N GLN A 131 -13.69 13.21 2.22
CA GLN A 131 -14.19 14.33 1.41
C GLN A 131 -13.42 14.49 0.09
N THR A 132 -13.10 13.36 -0.55
CA THR A 132 -12.20 13.33 -1.71
C THR A 132 -12.93 12.81 -2.94
N ASP A 133 -13.16 13.70 -3.91
CA ASP A 133 -13.69 13.35 -5.22
C ASP A 133 -12.57 12.94 -6.19
N LEU A 134 -12.83 11.82 -6.88
CA LEU A 134 -11.97 11.19 -7.88
C LEU A 134 -12.63 11.05 -9.26
N SER A 135 -13.84 11.61 -9.47
CA SER A 135 -14.60 11.60 -10.74
C SER A 135 -13.81 12.11 -11.96
N ARG A 136 -12.75 12.90 -11.74
CA ARG A 136 -11.89 13.42 -12.82
C ARG A 136 -10.87 12.40 -13.32
N TYR A 137 -10.64 11.29 -12.61
CA TYR A 137 -9.61 10.30 -12.91
C TYR A 137 -10.16 9.05 -13.61
N TRP A 138 -11.47 8.84 -13.58
CA TRP A 138 -12.15 7.76 -14.27
C TRP A 138 -13.45 8.28 -14.92
N ARG A 139 -13.67 7.91 -16.18
CA ARG A 139 -14.90 8.17 -16.93
C ARG A 139 -15.47 6.85 -17.41
#